data_AF-A0A812QCV1-F1
#
_entry.id   AF-A0A812QCV1-F1
#
_cell.length_a   1.000
_cell.length_b   1.000
_cell.length_c   1.000
_cell.angle_alpha   90.00
_cell.angle_beta   90.00
_cell.angle_gamma   90.00
#
_symmetry.space_group_name_H-M   'P 1'
#
loop_
_entity.id
_entity.type
_entity.pdbx_description
1 polymer ?
#
loop_
_entity_poly.entity_id
_entity_poly.type
_entity_poly.pdbx_seq_one_letter_code
_entity_poly.pdbx_strand_id
1 'polypeptide(L)'
;MNRSHLSMHVGHVTAAIRACWNSEGRSDNAARMLYSFMLDIGLEPNIVTFTCLLGAHEAASVEDIWKIYTDMQQAGVQADVVFAETFLITVLRKPKAVKWDYDEAVVALRGLEPHRIQAAQAALMHFKKTKVRLSTLSSRIDRALQRIAAEGT
;
A
#
# COMPACT_ATOMS: atom_id res chain seq x y z
N MET A 1 -38.75 -9.38 -18.81
CA MET A 1 -37.28 -9.41 -18.77
C MET A 1 -36.85 -9.39 -17.31
N ASN A 2 -36.55 -10.56 -16.76
CA ASN A 2 -36.14 -10.73 -15.38
C ASN A 2 -34.65 -10.33 -15.29
N ARG A 3 -34.36 -9.08 -14.92
CA ARG A 3 -33.00 -8.71 -14.53
C ARG A 3 -32.76 -9.40 -13.21
N SER A 4 -32.07 -10.53 -13.25
CA SER A 4 -31.57 -11.21 -12.05
C SER A 4 -30.96 -10.14 -11.14
N HIS A 5 -31.47 -10.09 -9.90
CA HIS A 5 -30.88 -9.35 -8.80
C HIS A 5 -29.44 -9.88 -8.59
N LEU A 6 -28.49 -9.44 -9.41
CA LEU A 6 -27.07 -9.55 -9.09
C LEU A 6 -26.80 -8.49 -8.05
N SER A 7 -26.96 -8.85 -6.78
CA SER A 7 -26.43 -8.06 -5.67
C SER A 7 -24.91 -8.06 -5.80
N MET A 8 -24.35 -6.92 -6.21
CA MET A 8 -22.91 -6.77 -6.24
C MET A 8 -22.42 -6.57 -4.81
N HIS A 9 -21.52 -7.45 -4.36
CA HIS A 9 -20.95 -7.40 -3.02
C HIS A 9 -19.50 -6.93 -3.07
N VAL A 10 -18.97 -6.50 -1.92
CA VAL A 10 -17.59 -6.04 -1.73
C VAL A 10 -16.58 -6.98 -2.42
N GLY A 11 -16.78 -8.29 -2.30
CA GLY A 11 -15.89 -9.31 -2.89
C GLY A 11 -15.78 -9.25 -4.42
N HIS A 12 -16.86 -8.91 -5.13
CA HIS A 12 -16.84 -8.82 -6.60
C HIS A 12 -15.96 -7.64 -7.07
N VAL A 13 -16.12 -6.49 -6.42
CA VAL A 13 -15.37 -5.28 -6.77
C VAL A 13 -13.91 -5.39 -6.31
N THR A 14 -13.65 -5.93 -5.11
CA THR A 14 -12.27 -6.12 -4.63
C THR A 14 -11.51 -7.19 -5.43
N ALA A 15 -12.18 -8.22 -5.97
CA ALA A 15 -11.56 -9.14 -6.93
C ALA A 15 -11.14 -8.43 -8.23
N ALA A 16 -11.96 -7.50 -8.74
CA ALA A 16 -11.63 -6.70 -9.91
C ALA A 16 -10.42 -5.77 -9.64
N ILE A 17 -10.39 -5.10 -8.48
CA ILE A 17 -9.24 -4.26 -8.07
C ILE A 17 -7.96 -5.11 -7.92
N ARG A 18 -8.08 -6.33 -7.37
CA ARG A 18 -6.96 -7.27 -7.28
C ARG A 18 -6.44 -7.70 -8.66
N ALA A 19 -7.32 -7.85 -9.65
CA ALA A 19 -6.91 -8.13 -11.03
C ALA A 19 -6.11 -6.96 -11.62
N CYS A 20 -6.46 -5.71 -11.30
CA CYS A 20 -5.67 -4.54 -11.69
C CYS A 20 -4.26 -4.56 -11.08
N TRP A 21 -4.10 -4.98 -9.82
CA TRP A 21 -2.79 -5.11 -9.18
C TRP A 21 -1.87 -6.14 -9.87
N ASN A 22 -2.42 -7.25 -10.36
CA ASN A 22 -1.65 -8.29 -11.05
C ASN A 22 -1.38 -8.02 -12.53
N SER A 23 -1.96 -6.98 -13.12
CA SER A 23 -1.71 -6.64 -14.52
C SER A 23 -0.35 -5.93 -14.68
N GLU A 24 0.41 -6.28 -15.71
CA GLU A 24 1.69 -5.64 -16.06
C GLU A 24 1.48 -4.26 -16.71
N GLY A 25 0.83 -3.32 -16.01
CA GLY A 25 0.50 -2.00 -16.56
C GLY A 25 0.05 -0.96 -15.55
N ARG A 26 -0.07 0.29 -16.03
CA ARG A 26 -0.64 1.45 -15.30
C ARG A 26 -2.15 1.29 -15.15
N SER A 27 -2.52 0.38 -14.25
CA SER A 27 -3.91 0.08 -13.90
C SER A 27 -4.40 0.88 -12.70
N ASP A 28 -3.65 1.93 -12.34
CA ASP A 28 -3.95 2.91 -11.30
C ASP A 28 -5.32 3.57 -11.54
N ASN A 29 -5.60 3.96 -12.79
CA ASN A 29 -6.87 4.57 -13.15
C ASN A 29 -8.03 3.56 -13.03
N ALA A 30 -7.84 2.32 -13.47
CA ALA A 30 -8.86 1.28 -13.37
C ALA A 30 -9.18 0.94 -11.91
N ALA A 31 -8.16 0.81 -11.07
CA ALA A 31 -8.32 0.57 -9.63
C ALA A 31 -9.06 1.73 -8.94
N ARG A 32 -8.72 2.98 -9.28
CA ARG A 32 -9.43 4.18 -8.80
C ARG A 32 -10.90 4.19 -9.23
N MET A 33 -11.19 3.93 -10.50
CA MET A 33 -12.58 3.88 -10.97
C MET A 33 -13.38 2.80 -10.27
N LEU A 34 -12.81 1.62 -10.06
CA LEU A 34 -13.47 0.53 -9.33
C LEU A 34 -13.70 0.89 -7.86
N TYR A 35 -12.76 1.60 -7.24
CA TYR A 35 -12.93 2.12 -5.88
C TYR A 35 -14.04 3.18 -5.81
N SER A 36 -14.06 4.17 -6.70
CA SER A 36 -15.14 5.16 -6.76
C SER A 36 -16.50 4.48 -7.00
N PHE A 37 -16.56 3.54 -7.95
CA PHE A 37 -17.76 2.78 -8.23
C PHE A 37 -18.25 2.01 -7.00
N MET A 38 -17.34 1.43 -6.22
CA MET A 38 -17.67 0.75 -4.96
C MET A 38 -18.40 1.67 -3.98
N LEU A 39 -17.89 2.90 -3.82
CA LEU A 39 -18.49 3.91 -2.96
C LEU A 39 -19.85 4.38 -3.49
N ASP A 40 -19.97 4.59 -4.81
CA ASP A 40 -21.19 5.07 -5.46
C ASP A 40 -22.37 4.10 -5.29
N ILE A 41 -22.10 2.79 -5.26
CA ILE A 41 -23.12 1.76 -5.02
C ILE A 41 -23.32 1.45 -3.52
N GLY A 42 -22.69 2.23 -2.63
CA GLY A 42 -22.84 2.11 -1.18
C GLY A 42 -22.12 0.91 -0.55
N LEU A 43 -21.11 0.36 -1.21
CA LEU A 43 -20.30 -0.72 -0.64
C LEU A 43 -19.15 -0.14 0.19
N GLU A 44 -19.01 -0.67 1.40
CA GLU A 44 -17.95 -0.25 2.32
C GLU A 44 -16.61 -0.93 1.98
N PRO A 45 -15.54 -0.15 1.69
CA PRO A 45 -14.22 -0.69 1.42
C PRO A 45 -13.64 -1.36 2.66
N ASN A 46 -12.94 -2.47 2.48
CA ASN A 46 -12.26 -3.19 3.54
C ASN A 46 -10.73 -3.16 3.35
N ILE A 47 -9.99 -3.78 4.28
CA ILE A 47 -8.53 -3.80 4.24
C ILE A 47 -7.97 -4.41 2.95
N VAL A 48 -8.67 -5.36 2.34
CA VAL A 48 -8.26 -5.98 1.07
C VAL A 48 -8.45 -5.00 -0.08
N THR A 49 -9.55 -4.22 -0.09
CA THR A 49 -9.77 -3.15 -1.07
C THR A 49 -8.62 -2.15 -1.05
N PHE A 50 -8.25 -1.63 0.13
CA PHE A 50 -7.19 -0.65 0.28
C PHE A 50 -5.80 -1.24 -0.05
N THR A 51 -5.52 -2.48 0.36
CA THR A 51 -4.28 -3.18 0.00
C THR A 51 -4.13 -3.32 -1.50
N CYS A 52 -5.19 -3.75 -2.20
CA CYS A 52 -5.15 -3.92 -3.66
C CYS A 52 -5.06 -2.57 -4.39
N LEU A 53 -5.77 -1.54 -3.90
CA LEU A 53 -5.70 -0.18 -4.46
C LEU A 53 -4.26 0.35 -4.37
N LEU A 54 -3.61 0.18 -3.21
CA LEU A 54 -2.23 0.59 -3.00
C LEU A 54 -1.23 -0.20 -3.85
N GLY A 55 -1.45 -1.51 -4.01
CA GLY A 55 -0.65 -2.36 -4.89
C GLY A 55 -0.81 -2.03 -6.37
N ALA A 56 -1.99 -1.60 -6.83
CA ALA A 56 -2.20 -1.13 -8.20
C ALA A 56 -1.53 0.24 -8.49
N HIS A 57 -1.12 0.96 -7.44
CA HIS A 57 -0.53 2.30 -7.50
C HIS A 57 1.01 2.29 -7.38
N GLU A 58 1.70 1.31 -7.99
CA GLU A 58 3.17 1.20 -7.94
C GLU A 58 3.95 2.38 -8.54
N ALA A 59 3.37 3.08 -9.52
CA ALA A 59 3.97 4.27 -10.12
C ALA A 59 3.54 5.59 -9.46
N ALA A 60 2.69 5.54 -8.43
CA ALA A 60 2.07 6.72 -7.87
C ALA A 60 3.06 7.62 -7.09
N SER A 61 2.64 8.87 -6.90
CA SER A 61 3.33 9.83 -6.05
C SER A 61 3.27 9.40 -4.58
N VAL A 62 4.16 9.92 -3.74
CA VAL A 62 4.13 9.62 -2.29
C VAL A 62 2.84 10.16 -1.67
N GLU A 63 2.37 11.28 -2.18
CA GLU A 63 1.15 11.98 -1.80
C GLU A 63 -0.10 11.14 -2.08
N ASP A 64 -0.18 10.52 -3.27
CA ASP A 64 -1.28 9.61 -3.63
C ASP A 64 -1.33 8.38 -2.70
N ILE A 65 -0.15 7.82 -2.38
CA ILE A 65 -0.04 6.67 -1.47
C ILE A 65 -0.51 7.05 -0.06
N TRP A 66 -0.10 8.22 0.44
CA TRP A 66 -0.57 8.73 1.72
C TRP A 66 -2.06 9.04 1.74
N LYS A 67 -2.62 9.52 0.63
CA LYS A 67 -4.05 9.73 0.50
C LYS A 67 -4.82 8.42 0.67
N ILE A 68 -4.41 7.33 0.02
CA ILE A 68 -5.05 6.01 0.17
C ILE A 68 -5.02 5.55 1.63
N TYR A 69 -3.88 5.74 2.31
CA TYR A 69 -3.77 5.38 3.72
C TYR A 69 -4.65 6.25 4.62
N THR A 70 -4.74 7.55 4.34
CA THR A 70 -5.63 8.48 5.06
C THR A 70 -7.10 8.12 4.86
N ASP A 71 -7.51 7.83 3.62
CA ASP A 71 -8.87 7.40 3.28
C ASP A 71 -9.23 6.10 4.00
N MET A 72 -8.29 5.16 4.11
CA MET A 72 -8.47 3.91 4.88
C MET A 72 -8.72 4.19 6.37
N GLN A 73 -7.94 5.10 6.96
CA GLN A 73 -8.13 5.48 8.37
C GLN A 73 -9.47 6.20 8.59
N GLN A 74 -9.88 7.07 7.67
CA GLN A 74 -11.17 7.77 7.73
C GLN A 74 -12.35 6.82 7.57
N ALA A 75 -12.20 5.76 6.77
CA ALA A 75 -13.15 4.67 6.65
C ALA A 75 -13.19 3.75 7.90
N GLY A 76 -12.38 4.02 8.94
CA GLY A 76 -12.31 3.21 10.15
C GLY A 76 -11.63 1.86 9.96
N VAL A 77 -10.95 1.65 8.83
CA VAL A 77 -10.28 0.39 8.50
C VAL A 77 -8.86 0.40 9.06
N GLN A 78 -8.52 -0.62 9.85
CA GLN A 78 -7.19 -0.75 10.44
C GLN A 78 -6.22 -1.46 9.49
N ALA A 79 -5.00 -0.93 9.40
CA ALA A 79 -3.92 -1.56 8.65
C ALA A 79 -3.60 -2.94 9.24
N ASP A 80 -3.42 -3.93 8.38
CA ASP A 80 -2.88 -5.23 8.76
C ASP A 80 -1.41 -5.36 8.33
N VAL A 81 -0.83 -6.54 8.58
CA VAL A 81 0.57 -6.85 8.22
C VAL A 81 0.80 -6.71 6.72
N VAL A 82 -0.18 -7.12 5.91
CA VAL A 82 -0.07 -7.13 4.44
C VAL A 82 -0.11 -5.70 3.93
N PHE A 83 -1.07 -4.89 4.37
CA PHE A 83 -1.16 -3.48 4.01
C PHE A 83 0.10 -2.71 4.39
N ALA A 84 0.63 -2.92 5.61
CA ALA A 84 1.84 -2.25 6.06
C ALA A 84 3.06 -2.61 5.19
N GLU A 85 3.20 -3.89 4.82
CA GLU A 85 4.25 -4.31 3.89
C GLU A 85 4.04 -3.72 2.49
N THR A 86 2.82 -3.80 1.95
CA THR A 86 2.46 -3.22 0.63
C THR A 86 2.75 -1.71 0.59
N PHE A 87 2.44 -0.97 1.66
CA PHE A 87 2.73 0.46 1.74
C PHE A 87 4.23 0.75 1.64
N LEU A 88 5.06 0.01 2.37
CA LEU A 88 6.51 0.22 2.36
C LEU A 88 7.11 -0.12 0.99
N ILE A 89 6.71 -1.23 0.37
CA ILE A 89 7.23 -1.59 -0.96
C ILE A 89 6.81 -0.57 -2.02
N THR A 90 5.59 -0.03 -1.96
CA THR A 90 5.08 0.96 -2.91
C THR A 90 5.77 2.32 -2.72
N VAL A 91 5.88 2.83 -1.48
CA VAL A 91 6.58 4.10 -1.19
C VAL A 91 8.05 4.03 -1.58
N LEU A 92 8.71 2.91 -1.30
CA LEU A 92 10.13 2.71 -1.59
C LEU A 92 10.41 2.24 -3.03
N ARG A 93 9.36 2.08 -3.86
CA ARG A 93 9.45 1.60 -5.25
C ARG A 93 10.27 0.32 -5.38
N LYS A 94 10.09 -0.59 -4.43
CA LYS A 94 10.80 -1.86 -4.41
C LYS A 94 10.34 -2.72 -5.59
N PRO A 95 11.24 -3.17 -6.48
CA PRO A 95 10.86 -4.07 -7.57
C PRO A 95 10.38 -5.42 -7.02
N LYS A 96 9.28 -5.96 -7.58
CA LYS A 96 8.72 -7.27 -7.20
C LYS A 96 9.71 -8.43 -7.34
N ALA A 97 10.57 -8.38 -8.36
CA ALA A 97 11.53 -9.43 -8.68
C ALA A 97 12.75 -9.47 -7.73
N VAL A 98 13.04 -8.39 -7.00
CA VAL A 98 14.23 -8.31 -6.16
C VAL A 98 13.85 -8.72 -4.75
N LYS A 99 14.61 -9.61 -4.12
CA LYS A 99 14.53 -9.83 -2.68
C LYS A 99 15.42 -8.82 -1.97
N TRP A 100 14.93 -8.19 -0.92
CA TRP A 100 15.78 -7.33 -0.09
C TRP A 100 16.26 -8.12 1.11
N ASP A 101 17.56 -8.40 1.16
CA ASP A 101 18.22 -8.65 2.43
C ASP A 101 18.68 -7.31 3.03
N TYR A 102 19.32 -7.35 4.21
CA TYR A 102 19.58 -6.15 4.98
C TYR A 102 20.50 -5.17 4.25
N ASP A 103 21.57 -5.67 3.64
CA ASP A 103 22.56 -4.85 2.96
C ASP A 103 21.99 -4.25 1.66
N GLU A 104 21.23 -5.02 0.86
CA GLU A 104 20.56 -4.49 -0.33
C GLU A 104 19.51 -3.46 0.03
N ALA A 105 18.78 -3.63 1.13
CA ALA A 105 17.83 -2.62 1.61
C ALA A 105 18.55 -1.32 1.94
N VAL A 106 19.68 -1.36 2.66
CA VAL A 106 20.47 -0.16 2.98
C VAL A 106 20.99 0.52 1.71
N VAL A 107 21.55 -0.23 0.77
CA VAL A 107 22.06 0.32 -0.50
C VAL A 107 20.94 0.94 -1.33
N ALA A 108 19.81 0.24 -1.48
CA ALA A 108 18.65 0.74 -2.22
C ALA A 108 18.10 2.02 -1.60
N LEU A 109 17.95 2.06 -0.27
CA LEU A 109 17.43 3.22 0.45
C LEU A 109 18.34 4.45 0.33
N ARG A 110 19.67 4.29 0.27
CA ARG A 110 20.61 5.41 0.04
C ARG A 110 20.47 6.06 -1.33
N GLY A 111 20.00 5.30 -2.33
CA GLY A 111 19.74 5.80 -3.68
C GLY A 111 18.35 6.42 -3.87
N LEU A 112 17.50 6.44 -2.83
CA LEU A 112 16.15 6.99 -2.91
C LEU A 112 16.09 8.43 -2.42
N GLU A 113 15.16 9.17 -3.01
CA GLU A 113 14.85 10.54 -2.63
C GLU A 113 14.43 10.67 -1.15
N PRO A 114 14.95 11.66 -0.38
CA PRO A 114 14.71 11.79 1.06
C PRO A 114 13.22 11.82 1.46
N HIS A 115 12.35 12.42 0.65
CA HIS A 115 10.91 12.48 0.91
C HIS A 115 10.24 11.09 1.02
N ARG A 116 10.75 10.07 0.31
CA ARG A 116 10.24 8.69 0.33
C ARG A 116 10.70 7.97 1.59
N ILE A 117 11.94 8.22 1.97
CA ILE A 117 12.53 7.70 3.22
C ILE A 117 11.74 8.24 4.41
N GLN A 118 11.49 9.56 4.44
CA GLN A 118 10.68 10.22 5.48
C GLN A 118 9.25 9.67 5.52
N ALA A 119 8.60 9.51 4.36
CA ALA A 119 7.27 8.91 4.27
C ALA A 119 7.24 7.47 4.82
N ALA A 120 8.22 6.64 4.48
CA ALA A 120 8.32 5.28 4.98
C ALA A 120 8.56 5.24 6.50
N GLN A 121 9.42 6.13 7.03
CA GLN A 121 9.65 6.26 8.47
C GLN A 121 8.39 6.71 9.22
N ALA A 122 7.69 7.74 8.72
CA ALA A 122 6.45 8.23 9.33
C ALA A 122 5.36 7.13 9.35
N ALA A 123 5.22 6.38 8.26
CA ALA A 123 4.30 5.25 8.20
C ALA A 123 4.66 4.14 9.20
N LEU A 124 5.95 3.77 9.31
CA LEU A 124 6.42 2.80 10.31
C LEU A 124 6.15 3.25 11.75
N MET A 125 6.35 4.54 12.06
CA MET A 125 5.99 5.08 13.38
C MET A 125 4.49 4.92 13.64
N HIS A 126 3.65 5.21 12.65
CA HIS A 126 2.21 5.02 12.74
C HIS A 126 1.84 3.55 12.95
N PHE A 127 2.38 2.62 12.16
CA PHE A 127 2.12 1.18 12.27
C PHE A 127 2.55 0.61 13.63
N LYS A 128 3.68 1.08 14.18
CA LYS A 128 4.12 0.72 15.53
C LYS A 128 3.17 1.27 16.59
N LYS A 129 2.72 2.52 16.45
CA LYS A 129 1.76 3.15 17.37
C LYS A 129 0.41 2.42 17.36
N THR A 130 -0.05 1.97 16.20
CA THR A 130 -1.28 1.17 16.04
C THR A 130 -1.09 -0.31 16.36
N LYS A 131 0.11 -0.72 16.85
CA LYS A 131 0.46 -2.09 17.22
C LYS A 131 0.30 -3.11 16.07
N VAL A 132 0.41 -2.64 14.83
CA VAL A 132 0.41 -3.54 13.66
C VAL A 132 1.66 -4.41 13.73
N ARG A 133 1.46 -5.73 13.61
CA ARG A 133 2.57 -6.67 13.55
C ARG A 133 3.35 -6.43 12.26
N LEU A 134 4.63 -6.09 12.37
CA LEU A 134 5.49 -5.94 11.20
C LEU A 134 5.93 -7.32 10.69
N SER A 135 5.99 -7.48 9.38
CA SER A 135 6.57 -8.67 8.76
C SER A 135 8.09 -8.68 8.90
N THR A 136 8.72 -9.79 8.54
CA THR A 136 10.19 -9.92 8.51
C THR A 136 10.82 -8.87 7.59
N LEU A 137 10.20 -8.58 6.43
CA LEU A 137 10.68 -7.57 5.49
C LEU A 137 10.52 -6.17 6.08
N SER A 138 9.33 -5.82 6.59
CA SER A 138 9.08 -4.50 7.18
C SER A 138 10.01 -4.21 8.37
N SER A 139 10.33 -5.24 9.17
CA SER A 139 11.28 -5.14 10.29
C SER A 139 12.75 -4.99 9.83
N ARG A 140 13.11 -5.50 8.64
CA ARG A 140 14.44 -5.27 8.05
C ARG A 140 14.53 -3.86 7.49
N ILE A 141 13.51 -3.41 6.78
CA ILE A 141 13.40 -2.04 6.24
C ILE A 141 13.47 -1.02 7.38
N ASP A 142 12.75 -1.24 8.48
CA ASP A 142 12.78 -0.38 9.66
C ASP A 142 14.19 -0.23 10.25
N ARG A 143 14.94 -1.34 10.39
CA ARG A 143 16.32 -1.32 10.86
C ARG A 143 17.26 -0.59 9.89
N ALA A 144 17.10 -0.83 8.59
CA ALA A 144 17.87 -0.15 7.55
C ALA A 144 17.62 1.37 7.55
N LEU A 145 16.36 1.80 7.70
CA LEU A 145 15.97 3.21 7.81
C LEU A 145 16.53 3.87 9.07
N GLN A 146 16.54 3.18 10.21
CA GLN A 146 17.13 3.69 11.47
C GLN A 146 18.64 3.89 11.33
N ARG A 147 19.33 2.97 10.64
CA ARG A 147 20.77 3.09 10.39
C ARG A 147 21.09 4.30 9.50
N ILE A 148 20.34 4.50 8.42
CA ILE A 148 20.53 5.64 7.52
C ILE A 148 20.27 6.96 8.26
N ALA A 149 19.25 7.00 9.14
CA ALA A 149 18.99 8.16 9.98
C ALA A 149 20.14 8.47 10.96
N ALA A 150 20.77 7.44 11.53
CA ALA A 150 21.90 7.61 12.45
C ALA A 150 23.20 8.07 11.76
N GLU A 151 23.41 7.68 10.50
CA GLU A 151 24.60 8.05 9.70
C GLU A 151 24.53 9.48 9.11
N GLY A 152 23.34 10.10 9.10
CA GLY A 152 23.11 11.45 8.57
C GLY A 152 23.10 12.58 9.60
N THR A 153 23.53 12.31 10.83
CA THR A 153 23.70 13.26 11.94
C THR A 153 25.17 13.48 12.23
#